data_AF-A0A2A2S833-F1
#
_entry.id   AF-A0A2A2S833-F1
#
_cell.length_a   1.000
_cell.length_b   1.000
_cell.length_c   1.000
_cell.angle_alpha   90.00
_cell.angle_beta   90.00
_cell.angle_gamma   90.00
#
_symmetry.space_group_name_H-M   'P 1'
#
loop_
_entity.id
_entity.type
_entity.pdbx_description
1 polymer ?
#
loop_
_entity_poly.entity_id
_entity_poly.type
_entity_poly.pdbx_seq_one_letter_code
_entity_poly.pdbx_strand_id
1 'polypeptide(L)'
;MEKIGILRNIVLLPKKIQDGNKSIYELLKESGYMTYFNKISEDDFLEILRDGPNFVNDWLRYSENKRVSSGYFFTETDGIYSVGFLSLNDGANEKLFSSREEACAYFIKKEIDEILALSNS
;
A
#
# COMPACT_ATOMS: atom_id res chain seq x y z
N MET A 1 14.62 -15.68 -3.74
CA MET A 1 14.17 -14.32 -4.09
C MET A 1 14.65 -13.39 -2.97
N GLU A 2 15.40 -12.35 -3.30
CA GLU A 2 15.92 -11.41 -2.30
C GLU A 2 14.82 -10.43 -1.86
N LYS A 3 14.83 -10.04 -0.57
CA LYS A 3 13.86 -9.12 0.04
C LYS A 3 13.64 -7.84 -0.79
N ILE A 4 14.72 -7.27 -1.32
CA ILE A 4 14.68 -6.08 -2.18
C ILE A 4 13.87 -6.29 -3.47
N GLY A 5 13.91 -7.49 -4.05
CA GLY A 5 13.14 -7.82 -5.25
C GLY A 5 11.63 -7.90 -4.97
N ILE A 6 11.26 -8.42 -3.79
CA ILE A 6 9.87 -8.44 -3.33
C ILE A 6 9.36 -7.01 -3.17
N LEU A 7 10.09 -6.19 -2.42
CA LEU A 7 9.68 -4.80 -2.16
C LEU A 7 9.53 -3.99 -3.47
N ARG A 8 10.47 -4.15 -4.42
CA ARG A 8 10.36 -3.54 -5.76
C ARG A 8 9.10 -3.97 -6.51
N ASN A 9 8.73 -5.25 -6.41
CA ASN A 9 7.49 -5.74 -7.00
C ASN A 9 6.25 -5.12 -6.36
N ILE A 10 6.28 -4.93 -5.04
CA ILE A 10 5.18 -4.32 -4.28
C ILE A 10 5.00 -2.85 -4.63
N VAL A 11 6.07 -2.04 -4.64
CA VAL A 11 5.94 -0.61 -4.96
C VAL A 11 5.45 -0.35 -6.39
N LEU A 12 5.57 -1.36 -7.28
CA LEU A 12 5.06 -1.34 -8.65
C LEU A 12 3.62 -1.85 -8.81
N LEU A 13 2.96 -2.31 -7.74
CA LEU A 13 1.61 -2.88 -7.83
C LEU A 13 0.56 -1.95 -8.45
N PRO A 14 0.47 -0.66 -8.09
CA PRO A 14 -0.53 0.23 -8.67
C PRO A 14 -0.53 0.22 -10.20
N LYS A 15 0.66 0.21 -10.82
CA LYS A 15 0.82 0.13 -12.27
C LYS A 15 0.34 -1.21 -12.82
N LYS A 16 0.72 -2.33 -12.18
CA LYS A 16 0.29 -3.67 -12.60
C LYS A 16 -1.22 -3.88 -12.46
N ILE A 17 -1.85 -3.21 -11.49
CA ILE A 17 -3.32 -3.25 -11.30
C ILE A 17 -4.02 -2.44 -12.40
N GLN A 18 -3.45 -1.31 -12.81
CA GLN A 18 -3.99 -0.51 -13.93
C GLN A 18 -4.00 -1.27 -15.26
N ASP A 19 -3.07 -2.22 -15.45
CA ASP A 19 -3.07 -3.12 -16.61
C ASP A 19 -4.26 -4.11 -16.62
N GLY A 20 -5.03 -4.21 -15.52
CA GLY A 20 -6.33 -4.87 -15.44
C GLY A 20 -6.33 -6.40 -15.50
N ASN A 21 -5.16 -7.03 -15.69
CA ASN A 21 -5.08 -8.46 -15.93
C ASN A 21 -5.14 -9.32 -14.67
N LYS A 22 -4.86 -8.75 -13.49
CA LYS A 22 -4.74 -9.48 -12.23
C LYS A 22 -5.28 -8.67 -11.06
N SER A 23 -5.87 -9.36 -10.11
CA SER A 23 -6.20 -8.80 -8.80
C SER A 23 -4.92 -8.47 -8.03
N ILE A 24 -5.03 -7.54 -7.08
CA ILE A 24 -3.93 -7.22 -6.16
C ILE A 24 -3.48 -8.45 -5.37
N TYR A 25 -4.40 -9.34 -4.97
CA TYR A 25 -4.06 -10.59 -4.28
C TYR A 25 -3.19 -11.53 -5.15
N GLU A 26 -3.53 -11.72 -6.42
CA GLU A 26 -2.73 -12.53 -7.34
C GLU A 26 -1.34 -11.94 -7.54
N LEU A 27 -1.25 -10.61 -7.68
CA LEU A 27 0.03 -9.92 -7.79
C LEU A 27 0.88 -10.05 -6.52
N LEU A 28 0.26 -10.01 -5.33
CA LEU A 28 0.94 -10.27 -4.06
C LEU A 28 1.49 -11.69 -3.99
N LYS A 29 0.70 -12.68 -4.44
CA LYS A 29 1.13 -14.08 -4.50
C LYS A 29 2.35 -14.25 -5.42
N GLU A 30 2.31 -13.65 -6.61
CA GLU A 30 3.41 -13.72 -7.59
C GLU A 30 4.66 -12.96 -7.15
N SER A 31 4.50 -11.90 -6.35
CA SER A 31 5.62 -11.12 -5.83
C SER A 31 6.47 -11.86 -4.80
N GLY A 32 5.97 -12.97 -4.23
CA GLY A 32 6.61 -13.68 -3.12
C GLY A 32 6.40 -13.04 -1.75
N TYR A 33 5.63 -11.96 -1.66
CA TYR A 33 5.38 -11.23 -0.41
C TYR A 33 4.74 -12.10 0.69
N MET A 34 3.83 -13.00 0.32
CA MET A 34 3.16 -13.90 1.27
C MET A 34 4.13 -14.76 2.10
N THR A 35 5.33 -15.05 1.60
CA THR A 35 6.34 -15.82 2.34
C THR A 35 7.17 -14.95 3.29
N TYR A 36 7.15 -13.62 3.11
CA TYR A 36 8.01 -12.66 3.80
C TYR A 36 7.23 -11.56 4.53
N PHE A 37 5.89 -11.59 4.57
CA PHE A 37 5.07 -10.50 5.09
C PHE A 37 5.41 -10.10 6.54
N ASN A 38 5.87 -11.05 7.37
CA ASN A 38 6.29 -10.81 8.75
C ASN A 38 7.74 -10.33 8.90
N LYS A 39 8.51 -10.27 7.80
CA LYS A 39 9.91 -9.81 7.73
C LYS A 39 10.07 -8.49 6.98
N ILE A 40 8.97 -7.96 6.45
CA ILE A 40 8.90 -6.69 5.74
C ILE A 40 8.19 -5.68 6.65
N SER A 41 8.92 -4.63 7.02
CA SER A 41 8.44 -3.50 7.81
C SER A 41 8.07 -2.31 6.91
N GLU A 42 7.52 -1.26 7.53
CA GLU A 42 7.31 0.03 6.88
C GLU A 42 8.63 0.68 6.48
N ASP A 43 9.67 0.58 7.32
CA ASP A 43 11.01 1.12 7.03
C ASP A 43 11.61 0.54 5.75
N ASP A 44 11.36 -0.75 5.48
CA ASP A 44 11.82 -1.40 4.24
C ASP A 44 11.18 -0.79 2.98
N PHE A 45 9.92 -0.38 3.07
CA PHE A 45 9.26 0.35 1.98
C PHE A 45 9.79 1.78 1.88
N LEU A 46 9.98 2.45 3.03
CA LEU A 46 10.46 3.82 3.10
C LEU A 46 11.80 4.00 2.38
N GLU A 47 12.75 3.07 2.55
CA GLU A 47 14.04 3.09 1.86
C GLU A 47 13.87 3.15 0.33
N ILE A 48 12.97 2.34 -0.23
CA ILE A 48 12.76 2.27 -1.69
C ILE A 48 11.94 3.46 -2.20
N LEU A 49 10.99 3.95 -1.41
CA LEU A 49 10.15 5.08 -1.78
C LEU A 49 10.95 6.39 -1.83
N ARG A 50 11.96 6.55 -0.95
CA ARG A 50 12.88 7.71 -0.97
C ARG A 50 13.66 7.82 -2.27
N ASP A 51 14.04 6.69 -2.85
CA ASP A 51 14.77 6.63 -4.12
C ASP A 51 13.85 6.74 -5.36
N GLY A 52 12.51 6.72 -5.16
CA GLY A 52 11.54 6.60 -6.24
C GLY A 52 10.24 7.37 -5.97
N PRO A 53 10.23 8.72 -6.06
CA PRO A 53 9.05 9.54 -5.77
C PRO A 53 7.83 9.21 -6.66
N ASN A 54 8.07 8.65 -7.86
CA ASN A 54 7.00 8.18 -8.74
C ASN A 54 6.18 7.03 -8.14
N PHE A 55 6.79 6.17 -7.31
CA PHE A 55 6.05 5.09 -6.64
C PHE A 55 5.03 5.65 -5.66
N VAL A 56 5.37 6.71 -4.94
CA VAL A 56 4.45 7.37 -4.01
C VAL A 56 3.26 7.97 -4.76
N ASN A 57 3.51 8.64 -5.89
CA ASN A 57 2.45 9.18 -6.75
C ASN A 57 1.51 8.07 -7.25
N ASP A 58 2.06 6.93 -7.67
CA ASP A 58 1.27 5.82 -8.19
C ASP A 58 0.36 5.21 -7.10
N TRP A 59 0.87 5.06 -5.87
CA TRP A 59 0.09 4.56 -4.74
C TRP A 59 -0.98 5.54 -4.23
N LEU A 60 -0.66 6.83 -4.18
CA LEU A 60 -1.63 7.88 -3.86
C LEU A 60 -2.79 7.84 -4.86
N ARG A 61 -2.48 7.86 -6.17
CA ARG A 61 -3.49 7.75 -7.23
C ARG A 61 -4.28 6.46 -7.16
N TYR A 62 -3.65 5.32 -6.84
CA TYR A 62 -4.39 4.06 -6.63
C TYR A 62 -5.42 4.20 -5.51
N SER A 63 -5.01 4.75 -4.36
CA SER A 63 -5.91 4.94 -3.23
C SER A 63 -7.08 5.86 -3.57
N GLU A 64 -6.83 7.01 -4.21
CA GLU A 64 -7.88 7.98 -4.57
C GLU A 64 -8.90 7.43 -5.56
N ASN A 65 -8.47 6.55 -6.47
CA ASN A 65 -9.36 5.92 -7.44
C ASN A 65 -10.08 4.68 -6.90
N LYS A 66 -9.64 4.16 -5.75
CA LYS A 66 -10.18 2.93 -5.16
C LYS A 66 -11.60 3.19 -4.65
N ARG A 67 -12.59 2.53 -5.27
CA ARG A 67 -13.98 2.53 -4.80
C ARG A 67 -14.24 1.27 -3.99
N VAL A 68 -14.17 1.39 -2.67
CA VAL A 68 -14.42 0.27 -1.74
C VAL A 68 -15.37 0.70 -0.63
N SER A 69 -16.19 -0.23 -0.16
CA SER A 69 -17.05 -0.03 1.01
C SER A 69 -16.28 -0.08 2.33
N SER A 70 -15.08 -0.66 2.32
CA SER A 70 -14.16 -0.72 3.44
C SER A 70 -12.72 -0.91 2.97
N GLY A 71 -11.75 -0.39 3.72
CA GLY A 71 -10.32 -0.58 3.42
C GLY A 71 -9.47 0.63 3.79
N TYR A 72 -8.15 0.48 3.69
CA TYR A 72 -7.25 1.60 3.94
C TYR A 72 -7.35 2.64 2.83
N PHE A 73 -7.20 3.91 3.18
CA PHE A 73 -7.04 5.00 2.23
C PHE A 73 -5.77 5.78 2.57
N PHE A 74 -5.22 6.42 1.54
CA PHE A 74 -4.10 7.34 1.57
C PHE A 74 -4.48 8.56 0.73
N THR A 75 -4.41 9.74 1.35
CA THR A 75 -4.81 11.01 0.74
C THR A 75 -3.84 12.13 1.11
N GLU A 76 -3.82 13.20 0.31
CA GLU A 76 -3.06 14.43 0.56
C GLU A 76 -4.01 15.63 0.53
N THR A 77 -3.92 16.48 1.57
CA THR A 77 -4.67 17.73 1.68
C THR A 77 -3.73 18.82 2.18
N ASP A 78 -3.54 19.88 1.39
CA ASP A 78 -2.70 21.04 1.72
C ASP A 78 -1.28 20.65 2.18
N GLY A 79 -0.68 19.63 1.56
CA GLY A 79 0.66 19.12 1.89
C GLY A 79 0.71 18.24 3.15
N ILE A 80 -0.44 17.95 3.79
CA ILE A 80 -0.54 16.97 4.87
C ILE A 80 -1.04 15.65 4.31
N TYR A 81 -0.36 14.57 4.68
CA TYR A 81 -0.69 13.22 4.25
C TYR A 81 -1.47 12.50 5.35
N SER A 82 -2.56 11.84 5.00
CA SER A 82 -3.35 11.03 5.93
C SER A 82 -3.49 9.61 5.44
N VAL A 83 -3.38 8.66 6.37
CA VAL A 83 -3.70 7.25 6.13
C VAL A 83 -4.69 6.79 7.18
N GLY A 84 -5.84 6.30 6.75
CA GLY A 84 -6.88 5.81 7.63
C GLY A 84 -7.53 4.54 7.10
N PHE A 85 -8.45 3.98 7.90
CA PHE A 85 -9.27 2.85 7.49
C PHE A 85 -10.72 3.29 7.40
N LEU A 86 -11.34 3.07 6.24
CA LEU A 86 -12.76 3.29 6.03
C LEU A 86 -13.52 2.03 6.49
N SER A 87 -14.45 2.20 7.43
CA SER A 87 -15.38 1.17 7.89
C SER A 87 -16.80 1.73 7.88
N LEU A 88 -17.80 0.91 7.53
CA LEU A 88 -19.21 1.31 7.55
C LEU A 88 -19.75 1.56 8.97
N ASN A 89 -19.10 0.95 9.98
CA ASN A 89 -19.61 0.90 11.35
C ASN A 89 -18.79 1.72 12.34
N ASP A 90 -17.57 2.10 11.98
CA ASP A 90 -16.67 2.87 12.84
C ASP A 90 -16.23 4.15 12.12
N GLY A 91 -16.12 5.25 12.86
CA GLY A 91 -15.51 6.47 12.35
C GLY A 91 -14.09 6.19 11.83
N ALA A 92 -13.67 6.89 10.78
CA ALA A 92 -12.34 6.72 10.23
C ALA A 92 -11.28 7.12 11.28
N ASN A 93 -10.51 6.15 11.77
CA ASN A 93 -9.27 6.44 12.48
C ASN A 93 -8.20 6.74 11.45
N GLU A 94 -7.72 7.98 11.41
CA GLU A 94 -6.66 8.43 10.53
C GLU A 94 -5.39 8.77 11.30
N LYS A 95 -4.25 8.47 10.68
CA LYS A 95 -2.93 8.90 11.12
C LYS A 95 -2.41 9.94 10.14
N LEU A 96 -1.95 11.07 10.67
CA LEU A 96 -1.38 12.16 9.89
C LEU A 96 0.15 12.04 9.81
N PHE A 97 0.70 12.46 8.68
CA PHE A 97 2.12 12.42 8.36
C PHE A 97 2.54 13.71 7.66
N SER A 98 3.76 14.16 7.96
CA SER A 98 4.42 15.27 7.27
C SER A 98 5.30 14.81 6.10
N SER A 99 5.70 13.54 6.07
CA SER A 99 6.41 12.91 4.94
C SER A 99 5.46 12.05 4.12
N ARG A 100 5.49 12.29 2.81
CA ARG A 100 4.73 11.51 1.83
C ARG A 100 5.21 10.07 1.73
N GLU A 101 6.53 9.87 1.85
CA GLU A 101 7.15 8.56 1.77
C GLU A 101 6.80 7.72 3.00
N GLU A 102 6.81 8.32 4.19
CA GLU A 102 6.39 7.65 5.44
C GLU A 102 4.91 7.28 5.40
N ALA A 103 4.04 8.21 4.98
CA ALA A 103 2.62 7.94 4.80
C ALA A 103 2.40 6.77 3.81
N CYS A 104 3.10 6.79 2.68
CA CYS A 104 2.96 5.76 1.65
C CYS A 104 3.50 4.41 2.12
N ALA A 105 4.64 4.37 2.82
CA ALA A 105 5.18 3.14 3.40
C ALA A 105 4.19 2.50 4.40
N TYR A 106 3.65 3.32 5.30
CA TYR A 106 2.62 2.91 6.26
C TYR A 106 1.37 2.38 5.53
N PHE A 107 0.87 3.13 4.55
CA PHE A 107 -0.30 2.73 3.76
C PHE A 107 -0.11 1.40 3.03
N ILE A 108 0.99 1.24 2.28
CA ILE A 108 1.29 0.02 1.54
C ILE A 108 1.25 -1.19 2.48
N LYS A 109 1.93 -1.09 3.62
CA LYS A 109 2.00 -2.19 4.59
C LYS A 109 0.62 -2.55 5.12
N LYS A 110 -0.17 -1.56 5.54
CA LYS A 110 -1.52 -1.79 6.06
C LYS A 110 -2.48 -2.35 5.01
N GLU A 111 -2.47 -1.79 3.81
CA GLU A 111 -3.34 -2.19 2.70
C GLU A 111 -3.09 -3.65 2.28
N ILE A 112 -1.83 -4.03 2.06
CA ILE A 112 -1.52 -5.38 1.58
C ILE A 112 -1.72 -6.44 2.66
N ASP A 113 -1.45 -6.11 3.93
CA ASP A 113 -1.70 -7.02 5.05
C ASP A 113 -3.20 -7.26 5.24
N GLU A 114 -4.04 -6.22 5.10
CA GLU A 114 -5.50 -6.34 5.15
C GLU A 114 -6.02 -7.23 4.02
N ILE A 115 -5.56 -7.02 2.78
CA ILE A 115 -5.93 -7.86 1.64
C ILE A 115 -5.57 -9.33 1.88
N LEU A 116 -4.39 -9.59 2.46
CA LEU A 116 -3.99 -10.95 2.82
C LEU A 116 -4.87 -11.54 3.91
N ALA A 117 -5.24 -10.76 4.93
CA ALA A 117 -6.12 -11.24 6.00
C ALA A 117 -7.49 -11.64 5.45
N LEU A 118 -8.11 -10.77 4.63
CA LEU A 118 -9.43 -11.01 4.02
C LEU A 118 -9.46 -12.18 3.03
N SER A 119 -8.31 -12.52 2.43
CA SER A 119 -8.23 -13.63 1.47
C SER A 119 -7.98 -14.99 2.14
N ASN A 120 -7.64 -15.00 3.43
CA ASN A 120 -7.39 -16.22 4.21
C ASN A 120 -8.49 -16.50 5.25
N SER A 121 -9.50 -15.63 5.37
CA SER A 121 -10.70 -15.79 6.20
C SER A 121 -11.82 -16.52 5.46
#